data_AF-A0A3Q8W0Q1-F1
#
_entry.id   AF-A0A3Q8W0Q1-F1
#
_cell.length_a   1.000
_cell.length_b   1.000
_cell.length_c   1.000
_cell.angle_alpha   90.00
_cell.angle_beta   90.00
_cell.angle_gamma   90.00
#
_symmetry.space_group_name_H-M   'P 1'
#
loop_
_entity.id
_entity.type
_entity.pdbx_description
1 polymer ?
#
loop_
_entity_poly.entity_id
_entity_poly.type
_entity_poly.pdbx_seq_one_letter_code
_entity_poly.pdbx_strand_id
1 'polypeptide(L)'
;MPSQGLPVVVPEHSLGPTADGVRRRRRPPQGGRLPTPTPGPAPPRALILLLPVDLDLGLDPGLSALRPLGGFSVLRTSRPPSPPRRPAAAAPLAHAYALGHGNALAPAHALGDGTAAGPGDGVPEAGVPVEADPLDFRVRKVAAALGTAETRVAASVAHQGLAARLWSVTLACAALYGAVPGLDPRLLCWDSDATAPDDLWLTEVHPLPGDAATVADVVLTAHLAPLTAAVRTRYGVAAGLLWGNAASALAGAGRELDRWARRHGRTDTATRARSLTADLFAHPLLAATGALAAAPDISFRRRSCCLYYRVPGAGVCGDCCFSRPPGLPRSSPGARSG
;
A
#
# COMPACT_ATOMS: atom_id res chain seq x y z
N MET A 1 -6.93 -15.26 -37.71
CA MET A 1 -7.96 -15.50 -36.67
C MET A 1 -7.34 -16.22 -35.48
N PRO A 2 -6.81 -15.49 -34.48
CA PRO A 2 -6.73 -15.96 -33.11
C PRO A 2 -7.84 -15.30 -32.26
N SER A 3 -8.44 -16.13 -31.43
CA SER A 3 -9.49 -15.89 -30.46
C SER A 3 -9.12 -14.83 -29.42
N GLN A 4 -10.01 -13.86 -29.24
CA GLN A 4 -9.93 -12.80 -28.24
C GLN A 4 -10.27 -13.35 -26.84
N GLY A 5 -9.31 -13.29 -25.93
CA GLY A 5 -9.52 -13.48 -24.50
C GLY A 5 -9.83 -12.14 -23.83
N LEU A 6 -10.92 -12.10 -23.08
CA LEU A 6 -11.39 -10.96 -22.28
C LEU A 6 -10.33 -10.54 -21.22
N PRO A 7 -10.05 -9.23 -21.06
CA PRO A 7 -9.19 -8.75 -19.98
C PRO A 7 -9.96 -8.71 -18.64
N VAL A 8 -9.38 -9.35 -17.63
CA VAL A 8 -9.81 -9.27 -16.23
C VAL A 8 -9.43 -7.90 -15.68
N VAL A 9 -10.44 -7.14 -15.27
CA VAL A 9 -10.36 -5.84 -14.60
C VAL A 9 -9.99 -6.06 -13.13
N VAL A 10 -8.86 -5.51 -12.69
CA VAL A 10 -8.57 -5.22 -11.27
C VAL A 10 -8.55 -3.69 -11.18
N PRO A 11 -9.23 -3.06 -10.21
CA PRO A 11 -9.51 -1.63 -10.24
C PRO A 11 -8.24 -0.80 -9.97
N GLU A 12 -7.58 -0.39 -11.05
CA GLU A 12 -6.88 0.88 -11.13
C GLU A 12 -7.92 1.94 -11.50
N HIS A 13 -8.07 3.00 -10.69
CA HIS A 13 -8.22 4.38 -11.20
C HIS A 13 -8.25 5.40 -10.05
N SER A 14 -7.14 6.13 -9.96
CA SER A 14 -7.06 7.59 -9.89
C SER A 14 -5.63 7.86 -10.42
N LEU A 15 -5.35 8.38 -11.61
CA LEU A 15 -5.97 9.37 -12.49
C LEU A 15 -5.53 9.07 -13.95
N GLY A 16 -6.36 9.43 -14.94
CA GLY A 16 -6.17 9.12 -16.39
C GLY A 16 -5.07 9.92 -17.11
N PRO A 17 -4.91 9.74 -18.43
CA PRO A 17 -5.59 10.69 -19.33
C PRO A 17 -6.08 10.16 -20.71
N THR A 18 -7.06 10.90 -21.24
CA THR A 18 -7.37 11.23 -22.67
C THR A 18 -7.95 10.17 -23.62
N ALA A 19 -8.97 10.63 -24.34
CA ALA A 19 -9.83 9.92 -25.27
C ALA A 19 -9.21 9.75 -26.68
N ASP A 20 -9.46 8.58 -27.28
CA ASP A 20 -9.50 8.32 -28.74
C ASP A 20 -10.63 9.16 -29.39
N GLY A 21 -10.65 9.59 -30.66
CA GLY A 21 -9.97 9.15 -31.88
C GLY A 21 -10.99 8.56 -32.88
N VAL A 22 -11.42 9.27 -33.93
CA VAL A 22 -12.03 8.66 -35.16
C VAL A 22 -11.72 9.49 -36.43
N ARG A 23 -11.45 8.77 -37.53
CA ARG A 23 -10.95 9.17 -38.87
C ARG A 23 -12.00 9.76 -39.84
N ARG A 24 -11.57 10.57 -40.83
CA ARG A 24 -11.64 10.30 -42.31
C ARG A 24 -10.99 11.42 -43.17
N ARG A 25 -10.59 11.04 -44.40
CA ARG A 25 -9.67 11.70 -45.40
C ARG A 25 -10.23 12.90 -46.19
N ARG A 26 -9.36 13.84 -46.60
CA ARG A 26 -8.94 14.22 -48.01
C ARG A 26 -8.20 15.59 -48.01
N ARG A 27 -7.31 15.82 -49.00
CA ARG A 27 -6.40 16.99 -49.23
C ARG A 27 -6.82 17.71 -50.55
N PRO A 28 -6.18 18.82 -50.99
CA PRO A 28 -6.13 20.26 -50.59
C PRO A 28 -6.76 21.16 -51.72
N PRO A 29 -6.44 22.45 -52.05
CA PRO A 29 -5.40 23.41 -51.58
C PRO A 29 -5.76 24.93 -51.47
N GLN A 30 -4.75 25.76 -51.10
CA GLN A 30 -4.41 27.16 -51.54
C GLN A 30 -4.37 28.29 -50.48
N GLY A 31 -3.18 28.92 -50.36
CA GLY A 31 -2.98 30.39 -50.43
C GLY A 31 -2.90 31.25 -49.14
N GLY A 32 -1.80 32.02 -48.96
CA GLY A 32 -1.87 33.40 -48.45
C GLY A 32 -0.97 33.86 -47.26
N ARG A 33 0.21 34.43 -47.61
CA ARG A 33 1.06 35.52 -47.02
C ARG A 33 0.95 36.05 -45.55
N LEU A 34 2.13 36.31 -44.98
CA LEU A 34 2.51 37.20 -43.85
C LEU A 34 2.59 38.71 -44.25
N PRO A 35 2.54 39.69 -43.31
CA PRO A 35 3.78 40.31 -42.74
C PRO A 35 3.73 40.85 -41.26
N THR A 36 4.91 41.00 -40.65
CA THR A 36 5.32 41.68 -39.37
C THR A 36 5.74 43.18 -39.62
N PRO A 37 6.35 44.05 -38.74
CA PRO A 37 6.94 43.90 -37.37
C PRO A 37 6.95 45.12 -36.32
N THR A 38 7.21 44.82 -35.02
CA THR A 38 8.10 45.47 -33.96
C THR A 38 7.96 46.93 -33.42
N PRO A 39 8.67 47.41 -32.34
CA PRO A 39 9.43 46.76 -31.20
C PRO A 39 9.20 47.38 -29.76
N GLY A 40 9.47 46.67 -28.64
CA GLY A 40 10.67 46.80 -27.75
C GLY A 40 10.26 47.15 -26.28
N PRO A 41 11.10 47.01 -25.20
CA PRO A 41 12.52 46.63 -25.11
C PRO A 41 12.82 45.46 -24.12
N ALA A 42 14.11 45.06 -24.05
CA ALA A 42 14.74 44.22 -23.01
C ALA A 42 16.12 44.85 -22.65
N PRO A 43 16.91 44.43 -21.63
CA PRO A 43 16.68 43.71 -20.36
C PRO A 43 17.26 44.51 -19.14
N PRO A 44 17.50 43.91 -17.95
CA PRO A 44 18.87 43.46 -17.69
C PRO A 44 19.00 42.09 -17.00
N ARG A 45 20.22 41.56 -17.13
CA ARG A 45 20.76 40.35 -16.50
C ARG A 45 20.99 40.57 -15.00
N ALA A 46 20.72 39.55 -14.20
CA ALA A 46 21.45 39.31 -12.96
C ALA A 46 21.86 37.83 -12.91
N LEU A 47 23.16 37.64 -12.76
CA LEU A 47 23.90 36.39 -12.69
C LEU A 47 24.35 36.25 -11.22
N ILE A 48 23.92 35.21 -10.52
CA ILE A 48 24.54 34.71 -9.28
C ILE A 48 24.40 33.18 -9.37
N LEU A 49 25.39 32.50 -9.98
CA LEU A 49 26.57 31.88 -9.36
C LEU A 49 26.24 30.78 -8.35
N LEU A 50 26.60 29.56 -8.75
CA LEU A 50 26.78 28.35 -7.95
C LEU A 50 27.56 28.66 -6.66
N LEU A 51 27.10 28.16 -5.50
CA LEU A 51 27.93 27.36 -4.59
C LEU A 51 27.06 26.72 -3.48
N PRO A 52 27.52 25.58 -2.95
CA PRO A 52 26.79 24.52 -2.28
C PRO A 52 26.73 24.76 -0.76
N VAL A 53 25.61 24.40 -0.14
CA VAL A 53 25.51 24.10 1.29
C VAL A 53 24.33 23.11 1.38
N ASP A 54 24.61 21.80 1.40
CA ASP A 54 24.84 20.99 2.60
C ASP A 54 23.71 21.07 3.65
N LEU A 55 23.13 19.88 3.88
CA LEU A 55 22.52 19.40 5.12
C LEU A 55 21.41 20.24 5.74
N ASP A 56 20.16 19.87 5.42
CA ASP A 56 19.08 19.97 6.42
C ASP A 56 18.24 18.69 6.42
N LEU A 57 18.68 17.73 7.25
CA LEU A 57 17.93 16.55 7.69
C LEU A 57 16.85 17.03 8.68
N GLY A 58 15.89 17.79 8.17
CA GLY A 58 14.70 18.24 8.89
C GLY A 58 13.49 17.95 8.02
N LEU A 59 12.90 16.76 8.18
CA LEU A 59 11.67 16.40 7.48
C LEU A 59 10.54 17.33 7.93
N ASP A 60 10.31 18.43 7.20
CA ASP A 60 9.07 18.85 6.52
C ASP A 60 9.14 20.35 6.13
N PRO A 61 8.96 20.72 4.84
CA PRO A 61 7.61 20.97 4.33
C PRO A 61 7.38 20.35 2.94
N GLY A 62 6.59 19.28 2.95
CA GLY A 62 6.18 18.45 1.85
C GLY A 62 7.21 17.38 1.54
N LEU A 63 6.87 16.12 1.85
CA LEU A 63 7.24 14.91 1.09
C LEU A 63 6.79 15.01 -0.40
N SER A 64 6.97 16.17 -1.00
CA SER A 64 6.54 16.63 -2.29
C SER A 64 7.27 15.88 -3.40
N ALA A 65 8.52 15.48 -3.18
CA ALA A 65 9.24 14.62 -4.12
C ALA A 65 8.68 13.17 -4.15
N LEU A 66 7.83 12.78 -3.19
CA LEU A 66 7.06 11.54 -3.27
C LEU A 66 5.76 11.70 -4.09
N ARG A 67 5.26 12.93 -4.30
CA ARG A 67 4.01 13.13 -5.07
C ARG A 67 4.07 12.56 -6.49
N PRO A 68 5.17 12.70 -7.25
CA PRO A 68 5.28 12.09 -8.57
C PRO A 68 5.31 10.56 -8.56
N LEU A 69 5.59 9.91 -7.43
CA LEU A 69 5.51 8.45 -7.27
C LEU A 69 4.07 7.95 -7.13
N GLY A 70 3.12 8.86 -6.88
CA GLY A 70 1.72 8.54 -6.60
C GLY A 70 1.39 8.53 -5.11
N GLY A 71 0.08 8.57 -4.78
CA GLY A 71 -0.40 8.69 -3.40
C GLY A 71 0.04 7.56 -2.46
N PHE A 72 0.39 6.40 -3.02
CA PHE A 72 0.81 5.24 -2.24
C PHE A 72 2.22 5.34 -1.65
N SER A 73 3.02 6.33 -2.06
CA SER A 73 4.33 6.61 -1.43
C SER A 73 4.30 7.85 -0.53
N VAL A 74 3.22 8.63 -0.56
CA VAL A 74 3.10 9.84 0.25
C VAL A 74 2.78 9.48 1.70
N LEU A 75 3.45 10.18 2.61
CA LEU A 75 3.13 10.22 4.03
C LEU A 75 2.91 11.70 4.41
N ARG A 76 1.96 11.97 5.29
CA ARG A 76 1.76 13.33 5.83
C ARG A 76 2.40 13.43 7.22
N THR A 77 2.84 14.61 7.58
CA THR A 77 3.46 15.01 8.86
C THR A 77 2.48 15.81 9.74
N SER A 78 1.24 15.92 9.26
CA SER A 78 0.11 16.58 9.88
C SER A 78 -1.15 15.85 9.48
N ARG A 79 -2.19 15.93 10.31
CA ARG A 79 -3.51 15.34 10.02
C ARG A 79 -3.98 15.83 8.64
N PRO A 80 -4.49 14.94 7.77
CA PRO A 80 -5.03 15.36 6.47
C PRO A 80 -6.11 16.45 6.63
N PRO A 81 -6.21 17.39 5.68
CA PRO A 81 -7.15 18.52 5.77
C PRO A 81 -8.63 18.10 5.73
N SER A 82 -8.93 16.90 5.22
CA SER A 82 -10.26 16.30 5.32
C SER A 82 -10.34 15.54 6.64
N PRO A 83 -11.18 15.97 7.61
CA PRO A 83 -11.37 15.20 8.83
C PRO A 83 -11.89 13.79 8.48
N PRO A 84 -11.49 12.75 9.23
CA PRO A 84 -12.03 11.42 9.05
C PRO A 84 -13.55 11.51 9.14
N ARG A 85 -14.26 10.81 8.25
CA ARG A 85 -15.73 10.76 8.26
C ARG A 85 -16.29 10.30 9.61
N ARG A 86 -15.46 9.67 10.44
CA ARG A 86 -15.73 9.32 11.84
C ARG A 86 -14.54 9.68 12.74
N PRO A 87 -14.72 10.48 13.81
CA PRO A 87 -13.64 10.87 14.74
C PRO A 87 -12.90 9.69 15.36
N ALA A 88 -13.58 8.57 15.60
CA ALA A 88 -13.05 7.35 16.20
C ALA A 88 -12.27 6.43 15.23
N ALA A 89 -12.11 6.79 13.96
CA ALA A 89 -11.42 5.94 12.97
C ALA A 89 -9.90 6.14 12.92
N ALA A 90 -9.42 7.23 13.53
CA ALA A 90 -8.05 7.71 13.51
C ALA A 90 -7.36 7.47 14.86
N ALA A 91 -6.48 6.48 14.93
CA ALA A 91 -5.74 6.14 16.15
C ALA A 91 -4.25 5.85 15.83
N PRO A 92 -3.33 5.96 16.80
CA PRO A 92 -1.98 5.43 16.65
C PRO A 92 -2.03 3.97 16.18
N LEU A 93 -1.22 3.62 15.18
CA LEU A 93 -1.22 2.31 14.55
C LEU A 93 -0.90 1.18 15.55
N ALA A 94 -0.21 1.50 16.65
CA ALA A 94 -0.03 0.60 17.80
C ALA A 94 -1.36 -0.02 18.30
N HIS A 95 -2.47 0.70 18.25
CA HIS A 95 -3.78 0.17 18.68
C HIS A 95 -4.28 -0.97 17.78
N ALA A 96 -3.92 -0.97 16.49
CA ALA A 96 -4.25 -2.07 15.59
C ALA A 96 -3.48 -3.36 15.92
N TYR A 97 -2.37 -3.25 16.66
CA TYR A 97 -1.57 -4.40 17.08
C TYR A 97 -2.03 -4.98 18.41
N ALA A 98 -2.76 -4.20 19.21
CA ALA A 98 -3.32 -4.69 20.45
C ALA A 98 -4.17 -5.92 20.15
N LEU A 99 -3.80 -7.04 20.74
CA LEU A 99 -4.64 -8.23 20.76
C LEU A 99 -5.89 -7.80 21.54
N GLY A 100 -6.99 -7.62 20.82
CA GLY A 100 -8.25 -7.17 21.41
C GLY A 100 -8.50 -7.97 22.69
N HIS A 101 -8.72 -7.28 23.81
CA HIS A 101 -9.23 -7.92 25.02
C HIS A 101 -10.52 -8.64 24.61
N GLY A 102 -10.46 -9.96 24.70
CA GLY A 102 -11.42 -10.84 24.06
C GLY A 102 -12.84 -10.55 24.52
N ASN A 103 -13.76 -10.48 23.56
CA ASN A 103 -15.10 -10.96 23.82
C ASN A 103 -14.99 -12.50 23.86
N ALA A 104 -14.63 -13.03 25.03
CA ALA A 104 -14.83 -14.44 25.32
C ALA A 104 -16.34 -14.69 25.28
N LEU A 105 -16.83 -15.20 24.15
CA LEU A 105 -18.12 -15.88 24.11
C LEU A 105 -18.04 -17.05 25.09
N ALA A 106 -18.51 -16.84 26.32
CA ALA A 106 -18.78 -17.93 27.25
C ALA A 106 -19.85 -18.84 26.65
N PRO A 107 -19.70 -20.18 26.72
CA PRO A 107 -20.72 -21.11 26.24
C PRO A 107 -21.96 -21.02 27.14
N ALA A 108 -23.13 -20.81 26.52
CA ALA A 108 -24.41 -20.78 27.21
C ALA A 108 -24.82 -22.21 27.63
N HIS A 109 -24.54 -22.57 28.88
CA HIS A 109 -25.23 -23.67 29.56
C HIS A 109 -25.51 -23.32 31.03
N ALA A 110 -26.81 -23.27 31.34
CA ALA A 110 -27.48 -23.65 32.60
C ALA A 110 -28.52 -22.60 33.02
N LEU A 111 -29.78 -22.88 32.66
CA LEU A 111 -30.95 -22.31 33.33
C LEU A 111 -31.00 -22.87 34.75
N GLY A 112 -31.02 -21.97 35.73
CA GLY A 112 -31.19 -22.26 37.15
C GLY A 112 -31.81 -21.06 37.85
N ASP A 113 -33.13 -21.06 37.88
CA ASP A 113 -34.08 -20.62 38.90
C ASP A 113 -33.71 -19.48 39.89
N GLY A 114 -34.55 -18.44 39.87
CA GLY A 114 -35.17 -17.88 41.09
C GLY A 114 -34.49 -16.68 41.77
N THR A 115 -35.06 -15.48 41.59
CA THR A 115 -35.72 -14.63 42.62
C THR A 115 -35.71 -13.16 42.23
N ALA A 116 -36.84 -12.49 42.48
CA ALA A 116 -37.11 -11.10 42.13
C ALA A 116 -36.69 -10.11 43.23
N ALA A 117 -36.16 -8.94 42.87
CA ALA A 117 -36.23 -7.71 43.67
C ALA A 117 -35.93 -6.43 42.86
N GLY A 118 -36.93 -5.55 42.73
CA GLY A 118 -36.82 -4.07 42.76
C GLY A 118 -36.43 -3.29 41.49
N PRO A 119 -37.25 -2.33 41.00
CA PRO A 119 -36.82 -1.35 40.00
C PRO A 119 -36.10 -0.19 40.71
N GLY A 120 -34.77 -0.16 40.61
CA GLY A 120 -33.96 1.00 40.97
C GLY A 120 -33.61 1.77 39.71
N ASP A 121 -34.09 3.01 39.61
CA ASP A 121 -33.72 3.99 38.59
C ASP A 121 -32.22 4.30 38.68
N GLY A 122 -31.41 3.50 37.99
CA GLY A 122 -30.05 3.82 37.63
C GLY A 122 -30.00 3.97 36.12
N VAL A 123 -29.88 5.20 35.63
CA VAL A 123 -29.51 5.47 34.24
C VAL A 123 -28.26 4.65 33.95
N PRO A 124 -28.26 3.70 32.99
CA PRO A 124 -27.00 3.08 32.60
C PRO A 124 -26.15 4.21 32.03
N GLU A 125 -25.04 4.51 32.72
CA GLU A 125 -24.00 5.37 32.18
C GLU A 125 -23.77 4.94 30.74
N ALA A 126 -23.95 5.90 29.83
CA ALA A 126 -23.75 5.68 28.41
C ALA A 126 -22.36 5.07 28.24
N GLY A 127 -22.32 3.77 27.97
CA GLY A 127 -21.09 3.04 27.75
C GLY A 127 -20.29 3.84 26.73
N VAL A 128 -19.08 4.24 27.13
CA VAL A 128 -18.08 4.81 26.23
C VAL A 128 -18.14 3.96 24.96
N PRO A 129 -18.39 4.54 23.77
CA PRO A 129 -18.47 3.75 22.56
C PRO A 129 -17.18 2.92 22.50
N VAL A 130 -17.31 1.59 22.55
CA VAL A 130 -16.18 0.68 22.36
C VAL A 130 -15.48 1.19 21.12
N GLU A 131 -14.26 1.72 21.31
CA GLU A 131 -13.50 2.29 20.22
C GLU A 131 -13.38 1.18 19.18
N ALA A 132 -14.05 1.37 18.05
CA ALA A 132 -14.26 0.28 17.11
C ALA A 132 -12.88 -0.17 16.62
N ASP A 133 -12.55 -1.44 16.90
CA ASP A 133 -11.23 -1.98 16.61
C ASP A 133 -10.82 -1.67 15.14
N PRO A 134 -9.75 -0.89 14.93
CA PRO A 134 -9.43 -0.35 13.60
C PRO A 134 -9.01 -1.46 12.62
N LEU A 135 -8.43 -2.55 13.11
CA LEU A 135 -8.05 -3.68 12.28
C LEU A 135 -9.31 -4.46 11.83
N ASP A 136 -10.24 -4.74 12.74
CA ASP A 136 -11.52 -5.37 12.38
C ASP A 136 -12.34 -4.51 11.43
N PHE A 137 -12.33 -3.19 11.63
CA PHE A 137 -12.97 -2.26 10.71
C PHE A 137 -12.35 -2.36 9.32
N ARG A 138 -11.02 -2.27 9.20
CA ARG A 138 -10.32 -2.39 7.91
C ARG A 138 -10.59 -3.73 7.24
N VAL A 139 -10.55 -4.84 7.98
CA VAL A 139 -10.81 -6.18 7.43
C VAL A 139 -12.23 -6.29 6.87
N ARG A 140 -13.25 -5.81 7.60
CA ARG A 140 -14.64 -5.80 7.09
C ARG A 140 -14.79 -4.92 5.86
N LYS A 141 -14.14 -3.74 5.85
CA LYS A 141 -14.13 -2.85 4.69
C LYS A 141 -13.52 -3.53 3.46
N VAL A 142 -12.39 -4.21 3.63
CA VAL A 142 -11.75 -4.98 2.54
C VAL A 142 -12.63 -6.14 2.10
N ALA A 143 -13.28 -6.85 3.01
CA ALA A 143 -14.20 -7.94 2.67
C ALA A 143 -15.36 -7.44 1.79
N ALA A 144 -15.97 -6.32 2.17
CA ALA A 144 -17.03 -5.67 1.40
C ALA A 144 -16.54 -5.22 0.02
N ALA A 145 -15.36 -4.58 -0.06
CA ALA A 145 -14.79 -4.13 -1.32
C ALA A 145 -14.43 -5.29 -2.28
N LEU A 146 -14.02 -6.43 -1.74
CA LEU A 146 -13.72 -7.64 -2.51
C LEU A 146 -14.95 -8.51 -2.80
N GLY A 147 -16.10 -8.22 -2.17
CA GLY A 147 -17.29 -9.08 -2.26
C GLY A 147 -17.05 -10.50 -1.74
N THR A 148 -16.13 -10.69 -0.79
CA THR A 148 -15.81 -12.02 -0.25
C THR A 148 -16.46 -12.25 1.11
N ALA A 149 -17.04 -13.45 1.30
CA ALA A 149 -17.51 -13.91 2.60
C ALA A 149 -16.39 -14.51 3.46
N GLU A 150 -15.19 -14.74 2.89
CA GLU A 150 -14.07 -15.33 3.61
C GLU A 150 -13.24 -14.26 4.33
N THR A 151 -13.50 -14.05 5.62
CA THR A 151 -12.80 -13.07 6.46
C THR A 151 -11.28 -13.20 6.39
N ARG A 152 -10.75 -14.43 6.33
CA ARG A 152 -9.29 -14.67 6.21
C ARG A 152 -8.67 -14.13 4.92
N VAL A 153 -9.43 -14.11 3.82
CA VAL A 153 -8.97 -13.55 2.53
C VAL A 153 -8.88 -12.04 2.66
N ALA A 154 -9.91 -11.42 3.21
CA ALA A 154 -9.92 -9.99 3.48
C ALA A 154 -8.80 -9.57 4.46
N ALA A 155 -8.57 -10.35 5.53
CA ALA A 155 -7.50 -10.11 6.48
C ALA A 155 -6.10 -10.22 5.85
N SER A 156 -5.88 -11.21 5.00
CA SER A 156 -4.64 -11.35 4.20
C SER A 156 -4.40 -10.13 3.31
N VAL A 157 -5.43 -9.67 2.58
CA VAL A 157 -5.33 -8.52 1.68
C VAL A 157 -5.17 -7.21 2.44
N ALA A 158 -5.85 -7.04 3.57
CA ALA A 158 -5.70 -5.87 4.45
C ALA A 158 -4.26 -5.79 5.01
N HIS A 159 -3.71 -6.91 5.49
CA HIS A 159 -2.31 -7.00 5.92
C HIS A 159 -1.35 -6.62 4.79
N GLN A 160 -1.53 -7.20 3.60
CA GLN A 160 -0.67 -6.91 2.45
C GLN A 160 -0.74 -5.44 2.03
N GLY A 161 -1.92 -4.82 2.08
CA GLY A 161 -2.12 -3.41 1.76
C GLY A 161 -1.36 -2.50 2.72
N LEU A 162 -1.46 -2.74 4.03
CA LEU A 162 -0.72 -1.96 5.03
C LEU A 162 0.80 -2.19 4.94
N ALA A 163 1.23 -3.43 4.69
CA ALA A 163 2.64 -3.72 4.45
C ALA A 163 3.17 -2.98 3.22
N ALA A 164 2.41 -2.95 2.13
CA ALA A 164 2.77 -2.20 0.95
C ALA A 164 2.88 -0.69 1.25
N ARG A 165 1.96 -0.11 2.03
CA ARG A 165 2.04 1.30 2.41
C ARG A 165 3.33 1.63 3.15
N LEU A 166 3.68 0.82 4.15
CA LEU A 166 4.90 1.01 4.93
C LEU A 166 6.14 0.89 4.04
N TRP A 167 6.21 -0.13 3.17
CA TRP A 167 7.33 -0.30 2.24
C TRP A 167 7.46 0.84 1.24
N SER A 168 6.36 1.29 0.65
CA SER A 168 6.40 2.34 -0.37
C SER A 168 6.90 3.66 0.19
N VAL A 169 6.52 4.02 1.42
CA VAL A 169 7.02 5.23 2.08
C VAL A 169 8.51 5.09 2.41
N THR A 170 8.91 4.01 3.09
CA THR A 170 10.29 3.87 3.58
C THR A 170 11.29 3.66 2.45
N LEU A 171 11.00 2.81 1.47
CA LEU A 171 11.89 2.59 0.31
C LEU A 171 12.05 3.86 -0.52
N ALA A 172 10.96 4.60 -0.75
CA ALA A 172 11.04 5.83 -1.52
C ALA A 172 11.90 6.87 -0.81
N CYS A 173 11.69 7.06 0.50
CA CYS A 173 12.53 7.97 1.29
C CYS A 173 13.99 7.55 1.30
N ALA A 174 14.28 6.27 1.58
CA ALA A 174 15.63 5.73 1.60
C ALA A 174 16.36 5.94 0.26
N ALA A 175 15.73 5.60 -0.87
CA ALA A 175 16.36 5.70 -2.18
C ALA A 175 16.54 7.15 -2.66
N LEU A 176 15.60 8.04 -2.33
CA LEU A 176 15.59 9.43 -2.77
C LEU A 176 16.44 10.35 -1.91
N TYR A 177 16.45 10.12 -0.59
CA TYR A 177 17.05 11.02 0.39
C TYR A 177 18.18 10.39 1.20
N GLY A 178 18.38 9.07 1.12
CA GLY A 178 19.35 8.38 1.97
C GLY A 178 18.94 8.32 3.45
N ALA A 179 17.70 8.67 3.76
CA ALA A 179 17.13 8.72 5.10
C ALA A 179 15.66 8.29 5.08
N VAL A 180 15.14 7.81 6.20
CA VAL A 180 13.73 7.46 6.38
C VAL A 180 13.12 8.19 7.57
N PRO A 181 11.82 8.50 7.56
CA PRO A 181 11.14 8.89 8.80
C PRO A 181 11.13 7.70 9.77
N GLY A 182 11.41 7.97 11.04
CA GLY A 182 11.08 7.06 12.13
C GLY A 182 9.57 6.88 12.18
N LEU A 183 9.12 5.64 12.00
CA LEU A 183 7.71 5.27 12.04
C LEU A 183 7.36 4.65 13.40
N ASP A 184 7.57 5.38 14.50
CA ASP A 184 7.15 4.86 15.81
C ASP A 184 5.64 4.55 15.76
N PRO A 185 5.19 3.31 16.09
CA PRO A 185 3.77 2.94 16.06
C PRO A 185 2.87 3.82 16.94
N ARG A 186 3.43 4.53 17.91
CA ARG A 186 2.73 5.48 18.78
C ARG A 186 2.54 6.86 18.14
N LEU A 187 3.41 7.23 17.19
CA LEU A 187 3.40 8.52 16.48
C LEU A 187 2.81 8.40 15.08
N LEU A 188 2.79 7.20 14.51
CA LEU A 188 2.15 6.90 13.23
C LEU A 188 0.66 6.68 13.43
N CYS A 189 -0.15 7.69 13.12
CA CYS A 189 -1.59 7.57 13.12
C CYS A 189 -2.10 6.88 11.85
N TRP A 190 -3.15 6.07 12.02
CA TRP A 190 -3.83 5.37 10.95
C TRP A 190 -5.34 5.64 10.98
N ASP A 191 -5.88 6.11 9.86
CA ASP A 191 -7.31 6.13 9.60
C ASP A 191 -7.70 4.83 8.87
N SER A 192 -8.36 3.94 9.61
CA SER A 192 -8.80 2.63 9.10
C SER A 192 -9.91 2.73 8.03
N ASP A 193 -10.55 3.89 7.86
CA ASP A 193 -11.53 4.18 6.81
C ASP A 193 -10.94 4.96 5.63
N ALA A 194 -9.83 5.68 5.79
CA ALA A 194 -9.22 6.38 4.66
C ALA A 194 -8.46 5.43 3.71
N THR A 195 -8.23 5.91 2.50
CA THR A 195 -7.33 5.30 1.51
C THR A 195 -6.06 6.13 1.38
N ALA A 196 -4.98 5.51 0.90
CA ALA A 196 -3.78 6.24 0.55
C ALA A 196 -4.08 7.42 -0.39
N PRO A 197 -3.44 8.58 -0.21
CA PRO A 197 -2.37 8.88 0.75
C PRO A 197 -2.83 9.28 2.17
N ASP A 198 -4.14 9.43 2.39
CA ASP A 198 -4.68 10.07 3.59
C ASP A 198 -4.89 9.09 4.76
N ASP A 199 -4.57 7.81 4.55
CA ASP A 199 -4.69 6.75 5.54
C ASP A 199 -3.65 6.83 6.65
N LEU A 200 -2.45 7.34 6.38
CA LEU A 200 -1.35 7.41 7.34
C LEU A 200 -0.79 8.82 7.47
N TRP A 201 -0.49 9.23 8.69
CA TRP A 201 0.28 10.44 8.98
C TRP A 201 1.07 10.29 10.28
N LEU A 202 2.20 10.99 10.35
CA LEU A 202 2.98 11.14 11.57
C LEU A 202 2.55 12.39 12.33
N THR A 203 2.51 12.30 13.65
CA THR A 203 2.35 13.47 14.52
C THR A 203 3.68 14.19 14.77
N GLU A 204 4.79 13.44 14.70
CA GLU A 204 6.16 13.93 14.87
C GLU A 204 7.09 13.19 13.92
N VAL A 205 8.15 13.85 13.45
CA VAL A 205 9.09 13.25 12.50
C VAL A 205 10.50 13.28 13.05
N HIS A 206 11.12 12.11 13.09
CA HIS A 206 12.52 11.93 13.43
C HIS A 206 13.23 11.24 12.27
N PRO A 207 14.21 11.86 11.60
CA PRO A 207 14.92 11.21 10.52
C PRO A 207 15.84 10.11 11.07
N LEU A 208 15.90 8.99 10.36
CA LEU A 208 16.80 7.86 10.60
C LEU A 208 17.61 7.56 9.32
N PRO A 209 18.76 6.89 9.43
CA PRO A 209 19.51 6.44 8.26
C PRO A 209 18.68 5.58 7.28
N GLY A 210 18.91 5.74 5.98
CA GLY A 210 18.17 5.04 4.92
C GLY A 210 18.79 3.72 4.47
N ASP A 211 19.63 3.09 5.30
CA ASP A 211 20.24 1.79 4.99
C ASP A 211 19.27 0.62 5.25
N ALA A 212 19.60 -0.56 4.70
CA ALA A 212 18.71 -1.72 4.76
C ALA A 212 18.45 -2.23 6.18
N ALA A 213 19.41 -2.12 7.11
CA ALA A 213 19.22 -2.57 8.48
C ALA A 213 18.23 -1.65 9.21
N THR A 214 18.42 -0.34 9.10
CA THR A 214 17.49 0.64 9.68
C THR A 214 16.08 0.50 9.10
N VAL A 215 15.96 0.33 7.77
CA VAL A 215 14.66 0.12 7.11
C VAL A 215 14.00 -1.20 7.58
N ALA A 216 14.77 -2.27 7.79
CA ALA A 216 14.26 -3.51 8.33
C ALA A 216 13.73 -3.34 9.76
N ASP A 217 14.44 -2.63 10.63
CA ASP A 217 13.98 -2.38 12.00
C ASP A 217 12.69 -1.55 12.03
N VAL A 218 12.63 -0.48 11.23
CA VAL A 218 11.46 0.39 11.14
C VAL A 218 10.24 -0.37 10.59
N VAL A 219 10.39 -1.16 9.53
CA VAL A 219 9.23 -1.80 8.89
C VAL A 219 8.96 -3.20 9.44
N LEU A 220 9.94 -4.09 9.43
CA LEU A 220 9.76 -5.49 9.82
C LEU A 220 9.51 -5.61 11.31
N THR A 221 10.40 -5.04 12.12
CA THR A 221 10.39 -5.23 13.57
C THR A 221 9.30 -4.40 14.22
N ALA A 222 9.25 -3.09 13.97
CA ALA A 222 8.29 -2.20 14.64
C ALA A 222 6.85 -2.36 14.15
N HIS A 223 6.61 -2.83 12.92
CA HIS A 223 5.26 -2.90 12.34
C HIS A 223 4.84 -4.28 11.85
N LEU A 224 5.59 -4.92 10.94
CA LEU A 224 5.10 -6.13 10.29
C LEU A 224 5.10 -7.35 11.21
N ALA A 225 6.03 -7.45 12.16
CA ALA A 225 6.01 -8.50 13.18
C ALA A 225 4.76 -8.42 14.07
N PRO A 226 4.45 -7.29 14.75
CA PRO A 226 3.24 -7.20 15.56
C PRO A 226 1.95 -7.29 14.73
N LEU A 227 1.90 -6.68 13.54
CA LEU A 227 0.73 -6.82 12.65
C LEU A 227 0.51 -8.27 12.22
N THR A 228 1.58 -9.00 11.89
CA THR A 228 1.51 -10.42 11.53
C THR A 228 1.00 -11.26 12.69
N ALA A 229 1.45 -10.99 13.92
CA ALA A 229 0.98 -11.66 15.12
C ALA A 229 -0.51 -11.39 15.38
N ALA A 230 -0.95 -10.13 15.25
CA ALA A 230 -2.35 -9.74 15.43
C ALA A 230 -3.26 -10.43 14.40
N VAL A 231 -2.90 -10.35 13.10
CA VAL A 231 -3.71 -10.94 12.01
C VAL A 231 -3.76 -12.47 12.11
N ARG A 232 -2.64 -13.11 12.45
CA ARG A 232 -2.60 -14.57 12.68
C ARG A 232 -3.53 -14.98 13.81
N THR A 233 -3.43 -14.30 14.94
CA THR A 233 -4.18 -14.64 16.16
C THR A 233 -5.68 -14.44 15.96
N ARG A 234 -6.07 -13.33 15.31
CA ARG A 234 -7.47 -12.92 15.21
C ARG A 234 -8.24 -13.56 14.05
N TYR A 235 -7.56 -13.87 12.94
CA TYR A 235 -8.22 -14.35 11.71
C TYR A 235 -7.70 -15.70 11.21
N GLY A 236 -6.78 -16.34 11.95
CA GLY A 236 -6.26 -17.66 11.61
C GLY A 236 -5.44 -17.70 10.32
N VAL A 237 -4.86 -16.57 9.89
CA VAL A 237 -4.00 -16.53 8.70
C VAL A 237 -2.60 -17.02 9.06
N ALA A 238 -2.06 -17.97 8.30
CA ALA A 238 -0.75 -18.56 8.58
C ALA A 238 0.39 -17.53 8.52
N ALA A 239 1.32 -17.57 9.48
CA ALA A 239 2.45 -16.64 9.53
C ALA A 239 3.30 -16.63 8.25
N GLY A 240 3.60 -17.82 7.68
CA GLY A 240 4.37 -17.91 6.43
C GLY A 240 3.65 -17.32 5.21
N LEU A 241 2.32 -17.25 5.24
CA LEU A 241 1.54 -16.53 4.24
C LEU A 241 1.72 -15.02 4.43
N LEU A 242 1.56 -14.52 5.66
CA LEU A 242 1.68 -13.09 5.98
C LEU A 242 3.09 -12.55 5.70
N TRP A 243 4.15 -13.31 5.99
CA TRP A 243 5.51 -12.95 5.58
C TRP A 243 5.69 -12.99 4.06
N GLY A 244 5.01 -13.92 3.36
CA GLY A 244 4.92 -13.91 1.90
C GLY A 244 4.25 -12.65 1.36
N ASN A 245 3.17 -12.18 1.99
CA ASN A 245 2.51 -10.92 1.65
C ASN A 245 3.45 -9.72 1.86
N ALA A 246 4.16 -9.67 2.99
CA ALA A 246 5.14 -8.64 3.29
C ALA A 246 6.26 -8.58 2.24
N ALA A 247 6.77 -9.74 1.83
CA ALA A 247 7.78 -9.86 0.78
C ALA A 247 7.28 -9.43 -0.61
N SER A 248 6.05 -9.83 -0.98
CA SER A 248 5.45 -9.41 -2.24
C SER A 248 5.14 -7.91 -2.27
N ALA A 249 4.75 -7.35 -1.13
CA ALA A 249 4.59 -5.91 -0.96
C ALA A 249 5.93 -5.16 -1.13
N LEU A 250 7.03 -5.67 -0.55
CA LEU A 250 8.38 -5.14 -0.74
C LEU A 250 8.79 -5.16 -2.22
N ALA A 251 8.65 -6.32 -2.89
CA ALA A 251 8.96 -6.45 -4.31
C ALA A 251 8.12 -5.51 -5.19
N GLY A 252 6.82 -5.36 -4.88
CA GLY A 252 5.94 -4.41 -5.54
C GLY A 252 6.40 -2.97 -5.39
N ALA A 253 6.68 -2.52 -4.16
CA ALA A 253 7.17 -1.17 -3.87
C ALA A 253 8.50 -0.89 -4.57
N GLY A 254 9.45 -1.83 -4.50
CA GLY A 254 10.74 -1.74 -5.19
C GLY A 254 10.57 -1.63 -6.72
N ARG A 255 9.71 -2.45 -7.33
CA ARG A 255 9.41 -2.38 -8.77
C ARG A 255 8.85 -1.03 -9.18
N GLU A 256 7.88 -0.50 -8.45
CA GLU A 256 7.28 0.80 -8.78
C GLU A 256 8.30 1.92 -8.70
N LEU A 257 9.12 1.93 -7.65
CA LEU A 257 10.18 2.91 -7.47
C LEU A 257 11.26 2.81 -8.55
N ASP A 258 11.71 1.60 -8.90
CA ASP A 258 12.67 1.37 -9.98
C ASP A 258 12.12 1.85 -11.34
N ARG A 259 10.89 1.44 -11.68
CA ARG A 259 10.22 1.85 -12.92
C ARG A 259 10.04 3.36 -13.00
N TRP A 260 9.56 3.96 -11.92
CA TRP A 260 9.42 5.41 -11.84
C TRP A 260 10.77 6.11 -12.02
N ALA A 261 11.81 5.66 -11.32
CA ALA A 261 13.12 6.29 -11.36
C ALA A 261 13.72 6.24 -12.78
N ARG A 262 13.62 5.09 -13.46
CA ARG A 262 14.04 4.93 -14.86
C ARG A 262 13.28 5.84 -15.81
N ARG A 263 11.94 5.92 -15.69
CA ARG A 263 11.10 6.82 -16.51
C ARG A 263 11.49 8.29 -16.36
N HIS A 264 12.05 8.68 -15.23
CA HIS A 264 12.48 10.05 -14.94
C HIS A 264 14.01 10.27 -15.10
N GLY A 265 14.73 9.33 -15.72
CA GLY A 265 16.18 9.44 -15.93
C GLY A 265 17.02 9.35 -14.66
N ARG A 266 16.45 8.88 -13.54
CA ARG A 266 17.11 8.79 -12.23
C ARG A 266 17.76 7.42 -12.04
N THR A 267 18.80 7.14 -12.81
CA THR A 267 19.50 5.84 -12.82
C THR A 267 20.07 5.44 -11.47
N ASP A 268 20.58 6.41 -10.70
CA ASP A 268 21.14 6.16 -9.37
C ASP A 268 20.06 5.77 -8.37
N THR A 269 18.91 6.46 -8.38
CA THR A 269 17.75 6.11 -7.56
C THR A 269 17.22 4.72 -7.92
N ALA A 270 17.14 4.40 -9.21
CA ALA A 270 16.75 3.06 -9.64
C ALA A 270 17.72 1.99 -9.10
N THR A 271 19.03 2.25 -9.17
CA THR A 271 20.06 1.34 -8.66
C THR A 271 19.99 1.18 -7.13
N ARG A 272 19.78 2.27 -6.39
CA ARG A 272 19.54 2.23 -4.94
C ARG A 272 18.28 1.46 -4.58
N ALA A 273 17.18 1.67 -5.30
CA ALA A 273 15.93 0.94 -5.08
C ALA A 273 16.12 -0.58 -5.25
N ARG A 274 16.82 -1.00 -6.32
CA ARG A 274 17.16 -2.43 -6.54
C ARG A 274 18.06 -2.99 -5.44
N SER A 275 19.11 -2.26 -5.07
CA SER A 275 20.07 -2.70 -4.05
C SER A 275 19.41 -2.83 -2.68
N LEU A 276 18.70 -1.80 -2.22
CA LEU A 276 17.94 -1.82 -0.97
C LEU A 276 16.90 -2.94 -0.93
N THR A 277 16.18 -3.16 -2.04
CA THR A 277 15.20 -4.25 -2.12
C THR A 277 15.90 -5.61 -1.97
N ALA A 278 17.02 -5.84 -2.66
CA ALA A 278 17.78 -7.08 -2.57
C ALA A 278 18.35 -7.31 -1.17
N ASP A 279 18.91 -6.28 -0.54
CA ASP A 279 19.48 -6.34 0.81
C ASP A 279 18.40 -6.66 1.85
N LEU A 280 17.22 -6.03 1.75
CA LEU A 280 16.07 -6.33 2.61
C LEU A 280 15.58 -7.78 2.42
N PHE A 281 15.62 -8.30 1.19
CA PHE A 281 15.28 -9.70 0.94
C PHE A 281 16.26 -10.70 1.57
N ALA A 282 17.48 -10.29 1.90
CA ALA A 282 18.43 -11.11 2.66
C ALA A 282 18.06 -11.22 4.15
N HIS A 283 17.13 -10.38 4.65
CA HIS A 283 16.68 -10.44 6.04
C HIS A 283 16.03 -11.81 6.35
N PRO A 284 16.30 -12.45 7.51
CA PRO A 284 15.82 -13.80 7.83
C PRO A 284 14.30 -14.00 7.71
N LEU A 285 13.51 -12.97 8.04
CA LEU A 285 12.04 -13.00 7.93
C LEU A 285 11.54 -13.04 6.48
N LEU A 286 12.34 -12.59 5.51
CA LEU A 286 11.96 -12.46 4.10
C LEU A 286 12.68 -13.46 3.19
N ALA A 287 13.90 -13.87 3.50
CA ALA A 287 14.72 -14.76 2.67
C ALA A 287 14.01 -16.08 2.32
N ALA A 288 13.19 -16.58 3.25
CA ALA A 288 12.44 -17.83 3.11
C ALA A 288 11.00 -17.65 2.57
N THR A 289 10.68 -16.52 1.94
CA THR A 289 9.30 -16.26 1.49
C THR A 289 9.06 -16.50 0.00
N GLY A 290 10.12 -16.55 -0.79
CA GLY A 290 10.05 -16.58 -2.25
C GLY A 290 11.42 -16.63 -2.91
N ALA A 291 11.43 -16.49 -4.22
CA ALA A 291 12.64 -16.28 -5.01
C ALA A 291 12.58 -14.90 -5.65
N LEU A 292 13.55 -14.05 -5.33
CA LEU A 292 13.83 -12.81 -6.05
C LEU A 292 14.75 -13.15 -7.23
N ALA A 293 14.35 -12.79 -8.45
CA ALA A 293 15.19 -12.96 -9.63
C ALA A 293 16.40 -12.03 -9.54
N ALA A 294 17.52 -12.46 -10.13
CA ALA A 294 18.65 -11.58 -10.33
C ALA A 294 18.29 -10.39 -11.25
N ALA A 295 19.03 -9.30 -11.11
CA ALA A 295 18.97 -8.09 -11.94
C ALA A 295 18.85 -8.43 -13.45
N PRO A 296 18.22 -7.56 -14.29
CA PRO A 296 18.06 -6.12 -14.10
C PRO A 296 16.74 -5.67 -13.46
N ASP A 297 15.73 -6.54 -13.37
CA ASP A 297 14.39 -6.20 -12.91
C ASP A 297 14.07 -6.84 -11.56
N ILE A 298 13.25 -6.18 -10.75
CA ILE A 298 12.76 -6.73 -9.48
C ILE A 298 11.61 -7.69 -9.78
N SER A 299 11.91 -8.96 -10.03
CA SER A 299 10.89 -10.00 -10.21
C SER A 299 10.89 -10.93 -9.01
N PHE A 300 9.73 -11.17 -8.41
CA PHE A 300 9.61 -11.97 -7.20
C PHE A 300 8.49 -12.99 -7.34
N ARG A 301 8.75 -14.22 -6.91
CA ARG A 301 7.75 -15.28 -6.87
C ARG A 301 7.67 -15.86 -5.48
N ARG A 302 6.48 -15.79 -4.87
CA ARG A 302 6.27 -16.35 -3.53
C ARG A 302 6.31 -17.87 -3.51
N ARG A 303 6.63 -18.41 -2.33
CA ARG A 303 6.43 -19.84 -1.98
C ARG A 303 5.05 -20.10 -1.38
N SER A 304 4.36 -19.06 -0.92
CA SER A 304 3.02 -19.13 -0.34
C SER A 304 1.98 -18.38 -1.18
N CYS A 305 0.72 -18.86 -1.12
CA CYS A 305 -0.41 -18.21 -1.76
C CYS A 305 -1.06 -17.20 -0.79
N CYS A 306 -1.34 -15.97 -1.24
CA CYS A 306 -1.99 -14.93 -0.44
C CYS A 306 -3.52 -15.09 -0.32
N LEU A 307 -4.09 -16.18 -0.87
CA LEU A 307 -5.52 -16.50 -0.96
C LEU A 307 -6.35 -15.60 -1.89
N TYR A 308 -5.75 -14.61 -2.56
CA TYR A 308 -6.48 -13.69 -3.46
C TYR A 308 -7.31 -14.40 -4.54
N TYR A 309 -6.87 -15.57 -5.03
CA TYR A 309 -7.61 -16.35 -6.03
C TYR A 309 -9.00 -16.82 -5.55
N ARG A 310 -9.28 -16.76 -4.25
CA ARG A 310 -10.56 -17.12 -3.65
C ARG A 310 -11.58 -15.97 -3.67
N VAL A 311 -11.15 -14.77 -4.03
CA VAL A 311 -12.07 -13.65 -4.26
C VAL A 311 -12.93 -13.98 -5.49
N PRO A 312 -14.26 -13.79 -5.43
CA PRO A 312 -15.13 -14.08 -6.57
C PRO A 312 -14.68 -13.34 -7.84
N GLY A 313 -14.52 -14.08 -8.95
CA GLY A 313 -14.07 -13.53 -10.23
C GLY A 313 -12.59 -13.15 -10.30
N ALA A 314 -11.80 -13.34 -9.24
CA ALA A 314 -10.39 -13.02 -9.25
C ALA A 314 -9.53 -14.11 -9.93
N GLY A 315 -8.44 -13.66 -10.54
CA GLY A 315 -7.36 -14.53 -11.00
C GLY A 315 -6.32 -14.80 -9.90
N VAL A 316 -5.07 -15.01 -10.29
CA VAL A 316 -3.94 -15.01 -9.35
C VAL A 316 -3.35 -13.61 -9.24
N CYS A 317 -2.73 -13.29 -8.11
CA CYS A 317 -2.01 -12.01 -7.94
C CYS A 317 -0.64 -12.03 -8.66
N GLY A 318 -0.01 -10.86 -8.82
CA GLY A 318 1.24 -10.71 -9.58
C GLY A 318 2.42 -11.58 -9.16
N ASP A 319 2.67 -11.76 -7.86
CA ASP A 319 3.81 -12.56 -7.35
C ASP A 319 3.37 -13.98 -6.91
N CYS A 320 2.26 -14.51 -7.45
CA CYS A 320 1.65 -15.75 -6.97
C CYS A 320 2.55 -16.97 -7.15
N CYS A 321 2.46 -17.91 -6.20
CA CYS A 321 3.08 -19.24 -6.31
C CYS A 321 2.37 -20.15 -7.34
N PHE A 322 1.22 -19.74 -7.88
CA PHE A 322 0.47 -20.43 -8.92
C PHE A 322 0.41 -19.60 -10.19
N SER A 323 0.56 -20.23 -11.35
CA SER A 323 0.40 -19.58 -12.66
C SER A 323 -1.08 -19.42 -13.07
N ARG A 324 -2.00 -20.14 -12.41
CA ARG A 324 -3.45 -20.07 -12.61
C ARG A 324 -4.17 -20.46 -11.31
N PRO A 325 -5.43 -20.02 -11.09
CA PRO A 325 -6.16 -20.38 -9.88
C PRO A 325 -6.26 -21.91 -9.71
N PRO A 326 -5.95 -22.46 -8.52
CA PRO A 326 -6.20 -23.85 -8.21
C PRO A 326 -7.68 -24.20 -8.37
N GLY A 327 -7.98 -25.36 -8.95
CA GLY A 327 -9.36 -25.87 -9.09
C GLY A 327 -10.10 -25.48 -10.36
N LEU A 328 -9.55 -24.61 -11.22
CA LEU A 328 -10.10 -24.42 -12.57
C LEU A 328 -9.68 -25.57 -13.50
N PRO A 329 -10.62 -26.26 -14.19
CA PRO A 329 -10.30 -27.24 -15.21
C PRO A 329 -9.35 -26.64 -16.25
N ARG A 330 -8.41 -27.45 -16.79
CA ARG A 330 -7.68 -27.02 -17.99
C ARG A 330 -8.71 -26.94 -19.12
N SER A 331 -8.91 -25.76 -19.70
CA SER A 331 -9.47 -25.70 -21.04
C SER A 331 -8.44 -26.35 -21.96
N SER A 332 -8.65 -27.62 -22.32
CA SER A 332 -7.88 -28.26 -23.38
C SER A 332 -8.02 -27.39 -24.63
N PRO A 333 -6.96 -27.13 -25.40
CA PRO A 333 -7.12 -26.57 -26.74
C PRO A 333 -8.00 -27.57 -27.49
N GLY A 334 -9.20 -27.14 -27.89
CA GLY A 334 -10.09 -27.96 -28.69
C GLY A 334 -9.31 -28.43 -29.91
N ALA A 335 -9.15 -29.74 -30.04
CA ALA A 335 -8.79 -30.35 -31.30
C ALA A 335 -9.84 -29.87 -32.31
N ARG A 336 -9.41 -29.05 -33.27
CA ARG A 336 -10.19 -28.86 -34.49
C ARG A 336 -10.17 -30.20 -35.22
N SER A 337 -11.24 -30.95 -35.04
CA SER A 337 -11.61 -32.03 -35.95
C SER A 337 -12.41 -31.39 -37.09
N GLY A 338 -11.97 -31.61 -38.34
CA GLY A 338 -12.70 -31.25 -39.56
C GLY A 338 -12.13 -30.05 -40.28
#